data_AF-A0A101IWK7-F1
#
_entry.id   AF-A0A101IWK7-F1
#
_cell.length_a   1.000
_cell.length_b   1.000
_cell.length_c   1.000
_cell.angle_alpha   90.00
_cell.angle_beta   90.00
_cell.angle_gamma   90.00
#
_symmetry.space_group_name_H-M   'P 1'
#
loop_
_entity.id
_entity.type
_entity.pdbx_description
1 polymer ?
#
loop_
_entity_poly.entity_id
_entity_poly.type
_entity_poly.pdbx_seq_one_letter_code
_entity_poly.pdbx_strand_id
1 'polypeptide(L)'
;MGFVTRNIYYFDAPGAQNTRDAARFAVERARELGVQKIVVASTSGRTALAFRDAMSGKGLDLIVVTHAVGFSRPGEWEFAEDVAETLRGEGAKIVTGTHALSGLERAISRSSKLGGSSRTEAVAEALRRTVAVGLKVAVECVLMAADQGVVAVDEEVIAVGGTASGADTVCVIRPAHTAAFFDLQVREIVAMPRVR
;
A
#
# COMPACT_ATOMS: atom_id res chain seq x y z
N MET A 1 -4.50 1.00 -32.69
CA MET A 1 -3.27 1.51 -32.05
C MET A 1 -2.98 0.65 -30.83
N GLY A 2 -1.73 0.23 -30.64
CA GLY A 2 -1.32 -0.71 -29.58
C GLY A 2 -0.70 -0.07 -28.32
N PHE A 3 -1.02 1.20 -28.02
CA PHE A 3 -0.51 1.90 -26.85
C PHE A 3 -1.52 2.93 -26.33
N VAL A 4 -1.38 3.31 -25.05
CA VAL A 4 -2.18 4.35 -24.37
C VAL A 4 -1.21 5.37 -23.77
N THR A 5 -1.59 6.66 -23.79
CA THR A 5 -0.84 7.72 -23.12
C THR A 5 -1.55 8.09 -21.81
N ARG A 6 -0.81 8.17 -20.71
CA ARG A 6 -1.29 8.59 -19.39
C ARG A 6 -0.29 9.52 -18.75
N ASN A 7 -0.77 10.44 -17.93
CA ASN A 7 0.09 11.27 -17.09
C ASN A 7 0.62 10.45 -15.90
N ILE A 8 1.86 10.71 -15.54
CA ILE A 8 2.53 10.23 -14.33
C ILE A 8 3.13 11.41 -13.59
N TYR A 9 2.99 11.42 -12.27
CA TYR A 9 3.53 12.48 -11.41
C TYR A 9 4.80 12.01 -10.71
N TYR A 10 5.86 12.79 -10.82
CA TYR A 10 7.11 12.54 -10.10
C TYR A 10 7.30 13.59 -9.01
N PHE A 11 7.32 13.15 -7.74
CA PHE A 11 7.59 14.04 -6.62
C PHE A 11 9.09 14.32 -6.50
N ASP A 12 9.46 15.56 -6.15
CA ASP A 12 10.86 15.96 -6.02
C ASP A 12 11.56 15.28 -4.83
N ALA A 13 10.81 14.94 -3.78
CA ALA A 13 11.31 14.26 -2.59
C ALA A 13 10.30 13.23 -2.07
N PRO A 14 10.77 12.14 -1.44
CA PRO A 14 9.91 11.13 -0.82
C PRO A 14 9.30 11.64 0.50
N GLY A 15 8.20 11.02 0.94
CA GLY A 15 7.62 11.24 2.28
C GLY A 15 6.26 11.94 2.33
N ALA A 16 5.85 12.27 3.56
CA ALA A 16 4.48 12.60 3.91
C ALA A 16 3.92 13.88 3.29
N GLN A 17 4.78 14.81 2.87
CA GLN A 17 4.37 16.04 2.18
C GLN A 17 3.55 15.75 0.91
N ASN A 18 3.76 14.59 0.29
CA ASN A 18 3.08 14.20 -0.95
C ASN A 18 1.69 13.61 -0.72
N THR A 19 1.27 13.35 0.53
CA THR A 19 0.10 12.53 0.84
C THR A 19 -1.19 13.06 0.23
N ARG A 20 -1.42 14.37 0.28
CA ARG A 20 -2.64 14.99 -0.26
C ARG A 20 -2.70 14.91 -1.78
N ASP A 21 -1.58 15.15 -2.45
CA ASP A 21 -1.49 15.01 -3.90
C ASP A 21 -1.60 13.54 -4.33
N ALA A 22 -0.95 12.62 -3.62
CA ALA A 22 -1.10 11.18 -3.85
C ALA A 22 -2.58 10.74 -3.72
N ALA A 23 -3.31 11.24 -2.72
CA ALA A 23 -4.74 10.96 -2.57
C ALA A 23 -5.57 11.49 -3.74
N ARG A 24 -5.28 12.71 -4.19
CA ARG A 24 -5.93 13.31 -5.37
C ARG A 24 -5.65 12.48 -6.64
N PHE A 25 -4.39 12.16 -6.92
CA PHE A 25 -4.00 11.40 -8.11
C PHE A 25 -4.55 9.98 -8.11
N ALA A 26 -4.61 9.33 -6.95
CA ALA A 26 -5.23 8.02 -6.79
C ALA A 26 -6.72 8.04 -7.17
N VAL A 27 -7.46 9.04 -6.68
CA VAL A 27 -8.88 9.21 -6.97
C VAL A 27 -9.12 9.58 -8.44
N GLU A 28 -8.30 10.45 -9.01
CA GLU A 28 -8.37 10.79 -10.45
C GLU A 28 -8.20 9.52 -11.30
N ARG A 29 -7.14 8.73 -11.06
CA ARG A 29 -6.89 7.51 -11.82
C ARG A 29 -7.94 6.43 -11.59
N ALA A 30 -8.42 6.25 -10.35
CA ALA A 30 -9.50 5.32 -10.05
C ALA A 30 -10.73 5.59 -10.93
N ARG A 31 -11.13 6.86 -11.02
CA ARG A 31 -12.29 7.28 -11.83
C ARG A 31 -12.04 7.17 -13.32
N GLU A 32 -10.84 7.50 -13.79
CA GLU A 32 -10.46 7.35 -15.20
C GLU A 32 -10.53 5.90 -15.70
N LEU A 33 -10.24 4.94 -14.82
CA LEU A 33 -10.20 3.51 -15.15
C LEU A 33 -11.47 2.76 -14.74
N GLY A 34 -12.38 3.39 -13.98
CA GLY A 34 -13.53 2.71 -13.40
C GLY A 34 -13.14 1.71 -12.30
N VAL A 35 -11.99 1.89 -11.66
CA VAL A 35 -11.52 1.08 -10.54
C VAL A 35 -12.18 1.55 -9.25
N GLN A 36 -12.85 0.63 -8.55
CA GLN A 36 -13.67 0.97 -7.38
C GLN A 36 -12.87 1.05 -6.07
N LYS A 37 -11.79 0.27 -5.93
CA LYS A 37 -11.09 0.05 -4.66
C LYS A 37 -9.76 0.79 -4.60
N ILE A 38 -9.52 1.50 -3.49
CA ILE A 38 -8.24 2.12 -3.17
C ILE A 38 -7.67 1.46 -1.91
N VAL A 39 -6.55 0.77 -2.06
CA VAL A 39 -5.77 0.13 -0.99
C VAL A 39 -4.68 1.09 -0.51
N VAL A 40 -4.73 1.49 0.76
CA VAL A 40 -3.86 2.52 1.34
C VAL A 40 -3.10 2.00 2.55
N ALA A 41 -1.76 2.09 2.49
CA ALA A 41 -0.92 1.88 3.66
C ALA A 41 -1.09 3.02 4.68
N SER A 42 -1.41 2.69 5.93
CA SER A 42 -1.54 3.68 7.00
C SER A 42 -1.29 3.07 8.36
N THR A 43 -0.17 3.43 8.99
CA THR A 43 0.20 2.94 10.33
C THR A 43 -0.64 3.55 11.44
N SER A 44 -0.73 4.88 11.48
CA SER A 44 -1.43 5.61 12.56
C SER A 44 -2.86 6.05 12.21
N GLY A 45 -3.35 5.72 11.02
CA GLY A 45 -4.65 6.19 10.50
C GLY A 45 -4.63 7.55 9.78
N ARG A 46 -3.60 8.39 9.96
CA ARG A 46 -3.55 9.74 9.36
C ARG A 46 -3.59 9.76 7.83
N THR A 47 -2.85 8.84 7.18
CA THR A 47 -2.89 8.70 5.71
C THR A 47 -4.28 8.27 5.25
N ALA A 48 -4.88 7.29 5.94
CA ALA A 48 -6.23 6.82 5.61
C ALA A 48 -7.29 7.92 5.70
N LEU A 49 -7.22 8.79 6.72
CA LEU A 49 -8.12 9.95 6.82
C LEU A 49 -7.97 10.93 5.64
N ALA A 50 -6.73 11.22 5.22
CA ALA A 50 -6.51 12.08 4.05
C ALA A 50 -7.10 11.47 2.75
N PHE A 51 -7.02 10.16 2.60
CA PHE A 51 -7.63 9.45 1.48
C PHE A 51 -9.16 9.43 1.57
N ARG A 52 -9.71 9.17 2.76
CA ARG A 52 -11.15 9.28 3.03
C ARG A 52 -11.68 10.65 2.60
N ASP A 53 -11.02 11.73 3.01
CA ASP A 53 -11.41 13.10 2.65
C ASP A 53 -11.40 13.31 1.13
N ALA A 54 -10.37 12.82 0.43
CA ALA A 54 -10.26 12.94 -1.03
C ALA A 54 -11.29 12.09 -1.79
N MET A 55 -11.78 11.00 -1.19
CA MET A 55 -12.77 10.07 -1.74
C MET A 55 -14.21 10.46 -1.45
N SER A 56 -14.45 11.41 -0.53
CA SER A 56 -15.78 11.81 -0.08
C SER A 56 -16.72 12.14 -1.25
N GLY A 57 -17.89 11.49 -1.26
CA GLY A 57 -18.92 11.66 -2.29
C GLY A 57 -18.61 11.03 -3.66
N LYS A 58 -17.57 10.19 -3.78
CA LYS A 58 -17.13 9.63 -5.08
C LYS A 58 -17.47 8.15 -5.28
N GLY A 59 -18.08 7.49 -4.30
CA GLY A 59 -18.49 6.08 -4.40
C GLY A 59 -17.33 5.11 -4.57
N LEU A 60 -16.17 5.41 -3.96
CA LEU A 60 -14.99 4.55 -3.97
C LEU A 60 -14.84 3.85 -2.62
N ASP A 61 -14.32 2.63 -2.65
CA ASP A 61 -14.13 1.81 -1.45
C ASP A 61 -12.72 1.97 -0.89
N LEU A 62 -12.62 2.40 0.37
CA LEU A 62 -11.34 2.55 1.06
C LEU A 62 -10.97 1.25 1.78
N ILE A 63 -9.79 0.74 1.46
CA ILE A 63 -9.19 -0.43 2.11
C ILE A 63 -7.88 0.02 2.74
N VAL A 64 -7.84 0.04 4.06
CA VAL A 64 -6.68 0.47 4.83
C VAL A 64 -5.87 -0.76 5.22
N VAL A 65 -4.58 -0.77 4.93
CA VAL A 65 -3.65 -1.79 5.42
C VAL A 65 -2.73 -1.14 6.45
N THR A 66 -2.72 -1.68 7.66
CA THR A 66 -1.89 -1.20 8.77
C THR A 66 -0.83 -2.23 9.16
N HIS A 67 0.10 -1.81 10.01
CA HIS A 67 1.10 -2.70 10.58
C HIS A 67 0.46 -3.82 11.41
N ALA A 68 1.14 -4.97 11.44
CA ALA A 68 0.84 -6.04 12.38
C ALA A 68 0.86 -5.50 13.83
N VAL A 69 -0.06 -5.99 14.67
CA VAL A 69 0.06 -5.81 16.13
C VAL A 69 1.42 -6.34 16.58
N GLY A 70 2.14 -5.58 17.39
CA GLY A 70 3.49 -5.96 17.79
C GLY A 70 4.63 -5.39 16.97
N PHE A 71 4.36 -4.65 15.88
CA PHE A 71 5.41 -4.20 14.94
C PHE A 71 6.46 -3.29 15.60
N SER A 72 6.01 -2.24 16.29
CA SER A 72 6.88 -1.32 17.03
C SER A 72 7.12 -1.78 18.46
N ARG A 73 6.08 -2.31 19.14
CA ARG A 73 6.14 -2.83 20.52
C ARG A 73 5.23 -4.05 20.68
N PRO A 74 5.66 -5.13 21.38
CA PRO A 74 4.86 -6.34 21.53
C PRO A 74 3.45 -6.09 22.08
N GLY A 75 2.42 -6.62 21.41
CA GLY A 75 1.03 -6.50 21.84
C GLY A 75 0.37 -5.15 21.57
N GLU A 76 1.11 -4.14 21.10
CA GLU A 76 0.56 -2.81 20.81
C GLU A 76 0.18 -2.69 19.33
N TRP A 77 -1.00 -2.11 19.08
CA TRP A 77 -1.46 -1.72 17.75
C TRP A 77 -1.24 -0.21 17.58
N GLU A 78 -0.52 0.19 16.53
CA GLU A 78 -0.13 1.60 16.31
C GLU A 78 -1.26 2.48 15.73
N PHE A 79 -2.34 1.84 15.28
CA PHE A 79 -3.47 2.53 14.69
C PHE A 79 -4.38 3.07 15.78
N ALA A 80 -4.73 4.37 15.69
CA ALA A 80 -5.58 5.01 16.69
C ALA A 80 -7.01 4.42 16.65
N GLU A 81 -7.52 3.99 17.80
CA GLU A 81 -8.81 3.28 17.90
C GLU A 81 -9.99 4.16 17.47
N ASP A 82 -10.01 5.43 17.87
CA ASP A 82 -11.02 6.43 17.47
C ASP A 82 -11.06 6.64 15.95
N VAL A 83 -9.88 6.67 15.32
CA VAL A 83 -9.75 6.75 13.85
C VAL A 83 -10.23 5.46 13.20
N ALA A 84 -9.95 4.29 13.80
CA ALA A 84 -10.42 3.01 13.28
C ALA A 84 -11.94 2.89 13.33
N GLU A 85 -12.55 3.29 14.44
CA GLU A 85 -14.01 3.33 14.61
C GLU A 85 -14.66 4.26 13.60
N THR A 86 -14.11 5.47 13.43
CA THR A 86 -14.59 6.44 12.44
C THR A 86 -14.55 5.85 11.02
N LEU A 87 -13.39 5.33 10.60
CA LEU A 87 -13.22 4.77 9.26
C LEU A 87 -14.13 3.56 9.00
N ARG A 88 -14.26 2.65 9.97
CA ARG A 88 -15.17 1.50 9.85
C ARG A 88 -16.64 1.93 9.82
N GLY A 89 -17.02 2.92 10.62
CA GLY A 89 -18.36 3.50 10.62
C GLY A 89 -18.75 4.12 9.27
N GLU A 90 -17.75 4.60 8.52
CA GLU A 90 -17.90 5.12 7.16
C GLU A 90 -17.75 4.05 6.07
N GLY A 91 -17.64 2.77 6.44
CA GLY A 91 -17.60 1.63 5.53
C GLY A 91 -16.21 1.22 5.04
N ALA A 92 -15.14 1.86 5.53
CA ALA A 92 -13.78 1.44 5.18
C ALA A 92 -13.44 0.09 5.81
N LYS A 93 -12.68 -0.73 5.08
CA LYS A 93 -12.14 -1.99 5.60
C LYS A 93 -10.74 -1.76 6.14
N ILE A 94 -10.42 -2.30 7.31
CA ILE A 94 -9.08 -2.22 7.91
C ILE A 94 -8.48 -3.62 7.97
N VAL A 95 -7.37 -3.82 7.27
CA VAL A 95 -6.60 -5.05 7.21
C VAL A 95 -5.37 -4.90 8.11
N THR A 96 -5.27 -5.80 9.09
CA THR A 96 -4.14 -5.93 10.00
C THR A 96 -3.59 -7.34 9.87
N GLY A 97 -2.30 -7.49 9.64
CA GLY A 97 -1.69 -8.80 9.49
C GLY A 97 -0.19 -8.75 9.29
N THR A 98 0.41 -9.93 9.19
CA THR A 98 1.85 -10.08 8.92
C THR A 98 2.22 -9.44 7.59
N HIS A 99 3.29 -8.65 7.57
CA HIS A 99 3.83 -8.05 6.34
C HIS A 99 4.31 -9.12 5.36
N ALA A 100 3.59 -9.28 4.24
CA ALA A 100 3.76 -10.37 3.28
C ALA A 100 5.17 -10.44 2.67
N LEU A 101 5.84 -9.30 2.44
CA LEU A 101 7.21 -9.25 1.90
C LEU A 101 8.26 -9.31 3.01
N SER A 102 7.95 -10.04 4.09
CA SER A 102 8.92 -10.40 5.13
C SER A 102 8.51 -11.64 5.91
N GLY A 103 7.39 -11.60 6.64
CA GLY A 103 6.93 -12.71 7.46
C GLY A 103 7.90 -13.15 8.55
N LEU A 104 7.88 -14.44 8.87
CA LEU A 104 8.75 -15.08 9.86
C LEU A 104 10.24 -14.85 9.59
N GLU A 105 10.64 -14.77 8.31
CA GLU A 105 12.02 -14.55 7.90
C GLU A 105 12.61 -13.25 8.49
N ARG A 106 11.77 -12.25 8.80
CA ARG A 106 12.21 -11.03 9.50
C ARG A 106 12.78 -11.31 10.89
N ALA A 107 12.25 -12.31 11.59
CA ALA A 107 12.75 -12.71 12.91
C ALA A 107 14.12 -13.40 12.79
N ILE A 108 14.32 -14.18 11.72
CA ILE A 108 15.58 -14.83 11.41
C ILE A 108 16.64 -13.78 11.07
N SER A 109 16.33 -12.85 10.16
CA SER A 109 17.29 -11.83 9.71
C SER A 109 17.70 -10.84 10.80
N ARG A 110 16.80 -10.54 11.76
CA ARG A 110 17.10 -9.71 12.94
C ARG A 110 17.81 -10.44 14.08
N SER A 111 17.84 -11.77 14.06
CA SER A 111 18.51 -12.56 15.10
C SER A 111 20.01 -12.39 15.02
N SER A 112 20.65 -12.00 16.13
CA SER A 112 22.11 -11.91 16.22
C SER A 112 22.83 -13.27 16.08
N LYS A 113 22.10 -14.38 16.23
CA LYS A 113 22.63 -15.74 16.11
C LYS A 113 22.52 -16.33 14.71
N LEU A 114 21.50 -15.92 13.95
CA LEU A 114 21.21 -16.48 12.63
C LEU A 114 21.66 -15.49 11.54
N GLY A 115 21.08 -14.29 11.54
CA GLY A 115 21.34 -13.26 10.54
C GLY A 115 21.02 -13.72 9.11
N GLY A 116 21.34 -12.85 8.15
CA GLY A 116 21.13 -13.10 6.73
C GLY A 116 19.71 -12.76 6.26
N SER A 117 19.61 -12.05 5.12
CA SER A 117 18.32 -11.73 4.52
C SER A 117 17.79 -12.89 3.70
N SER A 118 16.49 -13.13 3.77
CA SER A 118 15.82 -14.17 3.01
C SER A 118 15.55 -13.76 1.56
N ARG A 119 15.11 -14.71 0.74
CA ARG A 119 14.66 -14.45 -0.65
C ARG A 119 13.46 -13.50 -0.68
N THR A 120 12.53 -13.64 0.27
CA THR A 120 11.38 -12.72 0.40
C THR A 120 11.83 -11.31 0.71
N GLU A 121 12.79 -11.15 1.62
CA GLU A 121 13.36 -9.84 1.95
C GLU A 121 14.18 -9.25 0.79
N ALA A 122 14.84 -10.08 -0.01
CA ALA A 122 15.55 -9.65 -1.21
C ALA A 122 14.58 -9.10 -2.28
N VAL A 123 13.42 -9.72 -2.49
CA VAL A 123 12.36 -9.19 -3.37
C VAL A 123 11.87 -7.82 -2.87
N ALA A 124 11.62 -7.72 -1.56
CA ALA A 124 11.22 -6.45 -0.94
C ALA A 124 12.27 -5.35 -1.18
N GLU A 125 13.54 -5.67 -0.96
CA GLU A 125 14.63 -4.71 -1.09
C GLU A 125 14.88 -4.33 -2.55
N ALA A 126 14.72 -5.26 -3.50
CA ALA A 126 14.76 -4.97 -4.92
C ALA A 126 13.71 -3.89 -5.28
N LEU A 127 12.44 -4.08 -4.92
CA LEU A 127 11.39 -3.09 -5.19
C LEU A 127 11.69 -1.72 -4.56
N ARG A 128 12.13 -1.69 -3.29
CA ARG A 128 12.47 -0.45 -2.57
C ARG A 128 13.61 0.31 -3.23
N ARG A 129 14.64 -0.42 -3.67
CA ARG A 129 15.89 0.18 -4.11
C ARG A 129 15.90 0.47 -5.60
N THR A 130 15.32 -0.38 -6.43
CA THR A 130 15.36 -0.18 -7.88
C THR A 130 14.22 0.68 -8.39
N VAL A 131 13.13 0.85 -7.61
CA VAL A 131 11.99 1.68 -8.01
C VAL A 131 11.64 2.73 -6.96
N ALA A 132 11.01 2.35 -5.86
CA ALA A 132 10.61 3.27 -4.78
C ALA A 132 10.22 2.49 -3.51
N VAL A 133 10.43 3.09 -2.34
CA VAL A 133 9.97 2.51 -1.06
C VAL A 133 8.46 2.33 -1.06
N GLY A 134 7.72 3.35 -1.49
CA GLY A 134 6.26 3.28 -1.58
C GLY A 134 5.76 2.22 -2.58
N LEU A 135 6.51 1.89 -3.64
CA LEU A 135 6.10 0.79 -4.55
C LEU A 135 6.10 -0.55 -3.82
N LYS A 136 7.17 -0.86 -3.10
CA LYS A 136 7.24 -2.09 -2.29
C LYS A 136 6.05 -2.17 -1.34
N VAL A 137 5.75 -1.05 -0.67
CA VAL A 137 4.64 -0.98 0.30
C VAL A 137 3.31 -1.21 -0.39
N ALA A 138 3.04 -0.56 -1.53
CA ALA A 138 1.81 -0.76 -2.30
C ALA A 138 1.62 -2.23 -2.71
N VAL A 139 2.68 -2.89 -3.22
CA VAL A 139 2.66 -4.32 -3.56
C VAL A 139 2.37 -5.18 -2.32
N GLU A 140 3.06 -4.94 -1.21
CA GLU A 140 2.86 -5.69 0.04
C GLU A 140 1.43 -5.54 0.59
N CYS A 141 0.88 -4.33 0.55
CA CYS A 141 -0.48 -4.06 1.03
C CYS A 141 -1.54 -4.76 0.17
N VAL A 142 -1.35 -4.81 -1.16
CA VAL A 142 -2.27 -5.55 -2.05
C VAL A 142 -2.25 -7.05 -1.74
N LEU A 143 -1.06 -7.64 -1.56
CA LEU A 143 -0.93 -9.05 -1.17
C LEU A 143 -1.65 -9.33 0.15
N MET A 144 -1.42 -8.49 1.17
CA MET A 144 -2.08 -8.63 2.47
C MET A 144 -3.60 -8.51 2.38
N ALA A 145 -4.12 -7.57 1.59
CA ALA A 145 -5.56 -7.38 1.42
C ALA A 145 -6.21 -8.54 0.64
N ALA A 146 -5.51 -9.08 -0.36
CA ALA A 146 -5.96 -10.25 -1.12
C ALA A 146 -5.97 -11.52 -0.26
N ASP A 147 -4.93 -11.76 0.53
CA ASP A 147 -4.84 -12.92 1.43
C ASP A 147 -5.93 -12.92 2.52
N GLN A 148 -6.50 -11.76 2.85
CA GLN A 148 -7.64 -11.63 3.78
C GLN A 148 -9.01 -11.63 3.08
N GLY A 149 -9.07 -11.85 1.77
CA GLY A 149 -10.32 -11.87 0.99
C GLY A 149 -11.01 -10.50 0.88
N VAL A 150 -10.30 -9.41 1.19
CA VAL A 150 -10.83 -8.05 1.13
C VAL A 150 -10.79 -7.48 -0.29
N VAL A 151 -9.80 -7.90 -1.08
CA VAL A 151 -9.58 -7.56 -2.48
C VAL A 151 -9.63 -8.84 -3.31
N ALA A 152 -10.35 -8.83 -4.44
CA ALA A 152 -10.40 -9.97 -5.36
C ALA A 152 -9.24 -9.92 -6.36
N VAL A 153 -8.87 -11.06 -6.94
CA VAL A 153 -7.71 -11.20 -7.85
C VAL A 153 -8.08 -11.03 -9.33
N ASP A 154 -9.37 -10.89 -9.63
CA ASP A 154 -9.94 -10.71 -10.97
C ASP A 154 -10.26 -9.24 -11.31
N GLU A 155 -10.05 -8.32 -10.37
CA GLU A 155 -10.19 -6.87 -10.54
C GLU A 155 -8.85 -6.13 -10.44
N GLU A 156 -8.78 -4.89 -10.93
CA GLU A 156 -7.66 -3.99 -10.65
C GLU A 156 -7.97 -3.13 -9.41
N VAL A 157 -6.93 -2.72 -8.69
CA VAL A 157 -7.04 -1.79 -7.55
C VAL A 157 -6.06 -0.63 -7.71
N ILE A 158 -6.41 0.52 -7.14
CA ILE A 158 -5.43 1.56 -6.88
C ILE A 158 -4.71 1.21 -5.58
N ALA A 159 -3.39 1.06 -5.61
CA ALA A 159 -2.57 0.71 -4.47
C ALA A 159 -1.64 1.87 -4.10
N VAL A 160 -1.57 2.19 -2.81
CA VAL A 160 -0.86 3.37 -2.31
C VAL A 160 0.08 2.97 -1.18
N GLY A 161 1.34 3.37 -1.33
CA GLY A 161 2.38 3.25 -0.32
C GLY A 161 3.13 4.56 -0.12
N GLY A 162 4.01 4.58 0.89
CA GLY A 162 4.80 5.76 1.22
C GLY A 162 6.16 5.43 1.81
N THR A 163 7.02 6.45 1.86
CA THR A 163 8.34 6.38 2.47
C THR A 163 8.30 6.94 3.89
N ALA A 164 8.67 6.10 4.88
CA ALA A 164 8.65 6.38 6.31
C ALA A 164 7.26 6.70 6.91
N SER A 165 6.58 7.74 6.42
CA SER A 165 5.23 8.12 6.82
C SER A 165 4.48 8.79 5.65
N GLY A 166 3.15 8.80 5.73
CA GLY A 166 2.31 9.35 4.66
C GLY A 166 2.27 8.45 3.42
N ALA A 167 1.95 9.05 2.28
CA ALA A 167 1.92 8.40 0.99
C ALA A 167 2.66 9.22 -0.06
N ASP A 168 3.45 8.55 -0.91
CA ASP A 168 4.20 9.17 -2.00
C ASP A 168 4.22 8.32 -3.28
N THR A 169 3.64 7.12 -3.27
CA THR A 169 3.60 6.23 -4.43
C THR A 169 2.19 5.71 -4.64
N VAL A 170 1.69 5.81 -5.86
CA VAL A 170 0.35 5.39 -6.29
C VAL A 170 0.47 4.55 -7.54
N CYS A 171 -0.10 3.35 -7.53
CA CYS A 171 -0.02 2.39 -8.63
C CYS A 171 -1.41 1.83 -8.95
N VAL A 172 -1.59 1.36 -10.18
CA VAL A 172 -2.66 0.43 -10.54
C VAL A 172 -2.07 -0.98 -10.47
N ILE A 173 -2.67 -1.86 -9.67
CA ILE A 173 -2.19 -3.23 -9.47
C ILE A 173 -3.30 -4.22 -9.75
N ARG A 174 -3.00 -5.26 -10.54
CA ARG A 174 -3.78 -6.49 -10.57
C ARG A 174 -3.28 -7.38 -9.41
N PRO A 175 -4.13 -7.67 -8.41
CA PRO A 175 -3.73 -8.44 -7.23
C PRO A 175 -3.42 -9.90 -7.55
N ALA A 176 -2.69 -10.53 -6.62
CA ALA A 176 -2.58 -11.98 -6.48
C ALA A 176 -2.46 -12.31 -4.98
N HIS A 177 -2.63 -13.58 -4.62
CA HIS A 177 -2.31 -14.04 -3.26
C HIS A 177 -0.79 -14.15 -3.07
N THR A 178 -0.32 -14.08 -1.83
CA THR A 178 1.13 -14.24 -1.54
C THR A 178 1.67 -15.58 -2.04
N ALA A 179 0.87 -16.66 -1.96
CA ALA A 179 1.23 -17.98 -2.49
C ALA A 179 1.44 -18.01 -4.01
N ALA A 180 0.88 -17.04 -4.73
CA ALA A 180 0.98 -16.88 -6.18
C ALA A 180 1.60 -15.51 -6.54
N PHE A 181 2.56 -15.04 -5.75
CA PHE A 181 3.15 -13.69 -5.85
C PHE A 181 3.49 -13.26 -7.28
N PHE A 182 4.05 -14.16 -8.10
CA PHE A 182 4.48 -13.85 -9.46
C PHE A 182 3.33 -13.65 -10.47
N ASP A 183 2.09 -13.88 -10.07
CA ASP A 183 0.89 -13.53 -10.86
C ASP A 183 0.44 -12.08 -10.65
N LEU A 184 0.93 -11.40 -9.60
CA LEU A 184 0.67 -9.99 -9.33
C LEU A 184 1.31 -9.12 -10.41
N GLN A 185 0.59 -8.10 -10.87
CA GLN A 185 1.08 -7.20 -11.92
C GLN A 185 0.87 -5.74 -11.54
N VAL A 186 1.96 -4.97 -11.48
CA VAL A 186 1.90 -3.52 -11.46
C VAL A 186 1.62 -3.05 -12.88
N ARG A 187 0.43 -2.50 -13.12
CA ARG A 187 -0.10 -2.14 -14.45
C ARG A 187 0.23 -0.72 -14.85
N GLU A 188 0.12 0.21 -13.90
CA GLU A 188 0.46 1.61 -14.10
C GLU A 188 1.12 2.17 -12.84
N ILE A 189 2.05 3.11 -13.03
CA ILE A 189 2.53 3.99 -11.97
C ILE A 189 1.87 5.35 -12.20
N VAL A 190 1.14 5.83 -11.20
CA VAL A 190 0.37 7.09 -11.25
C VAL A 190 1.19 8.23 -10.65
N ALA A 191 1.82 7.96 -9.52
CA ALA A 191 2.72 8.88 -8.85
C ALA A 191 3.83 8.13 -8.11
N MET A 192 5.05 8.69 -8.07
CA MET A 192 6.15 8.19 -7.24
C MET A 192 7.20 9.28 -7.00
N PRO A 193 8.07 9.18 -5.98
CA PRO A 193 9.24 10.04 -5.88
C PRO A 193 10.18 9.83 -7.07
N ARG A 194 10.75 10.91 -7.62
CA ARG A 194 11.81 10.82 -8.63
C ARG A 194 13.12 10.31 -8.02
N VAL A 195 13.36 10.67 -6.76
CA VAL A 195 14.48 10.21 -5.94
C VAL A 195 13.91 9.47 -4.74
N ARG A 196 14.41 8.26 -4.51
CA ARG A 196 13.94 7.32 -3.47
C ARG A 196 14.33 7.74 -2.06
#